data_AF-A0AAJ0JPL9-F1
#
_entry.id   AF-A0AAJ0JPL9-F1
#
_cell.length_a   1.000
_cell.length_b   1.000
_cell.length_c   1.000
_cell.angle_alpha   90.00
_cell.angle_beta   90.00
_cell.angle_gamma   90.00
#
_symmetry.space_group_name_H-M   'P 1'
#
loop_
_entity.id
_entity.type
_entity.pdbx_description
1 polymer ?
#
loop_
_entity_poly.entity_id
_entity_poly.type
_entity_poly.pdbx_seq_one_letter_code
_entity_poly.pdbx_strand_id
1 'polypeptide(L)' 'MNQSVFWKKGFIPVYFIGALLLFLLFHFYIGNDNPSIYLIIFFSIGLGMASIMHNNKKKNANIKDDIDKDKL' A
#
# COMPACT_ATOMS: atom_id res chain seq x y z
N MET A 1 -8.03 -2.53 -15.26
CA MET A 1 -8.57 -3.00 -13.95
C MET A 1 -9.11 -1.80 -13.19
N ASN A 2 -10.38 -1.45 -13.38
CA ASN A 2 -10.87 -0.10 -13.05
C ASN A 2 -11.51 0.08 -11.66
N GLN A 3 -11.55 -0.93 -10.78
CA GLN A 3 -12.24 -0.78 -9.47
C GLN A 3 -11.63 -1.60 -8.32
N SER A 4 -10.34 -1.96 -8.37
CA SER A 4 -9.75 -2.71 -7.27
C SER A 4 -9.40 -1.78 -6.09
N VAL A 5 -10.13 -1.95 -4.99
CA VAL A 5 -10.00 -1.17 -3.73
C VAL A 5 -8.55 -1.19 -3.22
N PHE A 6 -7.83 -2.29 -3.44
CA PHE A 6 -6.46 -2.47 -3.01
C PHE A 6 -5.46 -1.45 -3.57
N TRP A 7 -5.75 -0.88 -4.74
CA TRP A 7 -4.86 0.04 -5.45
C TRP A 7 -5.33 1.50 -5.40
N LYS A 8 -6.39 1.77 -4.63
CA LYS A 8 -6.94 3.12 -4.47
C LYS A 8 -5.97 3.95 -3.63
N LYS A 9 -5.62 5.16 -4.07
CA LYS A 9 -4.70 6.06 -3.33
C LYS A 9 -5.12 6.27 -1.87
N GLY A 10 -6.42 6.42 -1.62
CA GLY A 10 -6.95 6.59 -0.26
C GLY A 10 -6.81 5.36 0.64
N PHE A 11 -6.52 4.18 0.09
CA PHE A 11 -6.32 2.95 0.85
C PHE A 11 -4.85 2.73 1.23
N ILE A 12 -3.91 3.47 0.64
CA ILE A 12 -2.47 3.39 0.95
C ILE A 12 -2.19 3.60 2.45
N PRO A 13 -2.73 4.65 3.11
CA PRO A 13 -2.49 4.87 4.54
C PRO A 13 -3.01 3.72 5.41
N VAL A 14 -4.08 3.04 4.97
CA VAL A 14 -4.75 1.98 5.72
C VAL A 14 -3.82 0.79 5.95
N TYR A 15 -2.95 0.46 4.98
CA TYR A 15 -1.97 -0.62 5.13
C TYR A 15 -0.95 -0.34 6.23
N PHE A 16 -0.45 0.90 6.30
CA PHE A 16 0.55 1.28 7.31
C PHE A 16 -0.08 1.42 8.70
N ILE A 17 -1.29 2.00 8.77
CA ILE A 17 -2.05 2.10 10.02
C ILE A 17 -2.38 0.70 10.53
N GLY A 18 -2.89 -0.20 9.68
CA GLY A 18 -3.19 -1.58 10.05
C GLY A 18 -1.94 -2.34 10.52
N ALA A 19 -0.81 -2.19 9.84
CA ALA A 19 0.46 -2.79 10.24
C ALA A 19 0.92 -2.28 11.62
N LEU A 20 0.79 -0.97 11.87
CA LEU A 20 1.14 -0.36 13.16
C LEU A 20 0.22 -0.85 14.28
N LEU A 21 -1.11 -0.89 14.04
CA LEU A 21 -2.05 -1.42 15.03
C LEU A 21 -1.76 -2.88 15.37
N LEU A 22 -1.46 -3.71 14.36
CA LEU A 22 -1.08 -5.10 14.61
C LEU A 22 0.20 -5.21 15.42
N PHE A 23 1.22 -4.41 15.07
CA PHE A 23 2.47 -4.37 15.83
C PHE A 23 2.20 -4.00 17.29
N LEU A 24 1.43 -2.94 17.55
CA LEU A 24 1.06 -2.54 18.91
C LEU A 24 0.29 -3.64 19.64
N LEU A 25 -0.70 -4.26 19.01
CA LEU A 25 -1.51 -5.31 19.61
C LEU A 25 -0.67 -6.52 20.01
N PHE A 26 0.16 -7.02 19.11
CA PHE A 26 0.92 -8.24 19.38
C PHE A 26 2.13 -8.01 20.27
N HIS A 27 2.85 -6.91 20.07
CA HIS A 27 4.07 -6.62 20.81
C HIS A 27 3.78 -6.07 22.21
N PHE A 28 2.85 -5.12 22.34
CA PHE A 28 2.57 -4.48 23.64
C PHE A 28 1.42 -5.12 24.41
N TYR A 29 0.34 -5.53 23.73
CA TYR A 29 -0.86 -6.00 24.44
C TYR A 29 -0.81 -7.50 24.73
N ILE A 30 -0.44 -8.31 23.75
CA ILE A 30 -0.36 -9.77 23.93
C ILE A 30 0.99 -10.18 24.55
N GLY A 31 2.06 -9.39 24.33
CA GLY A 31 3.42 -9.75 24.76
C GLY A 31 3.92 -11.03 24.10
N ASN A 32 3.45 -11.30 22.87
CA ASN A 32 3.82 -12.52 22.14
C ASN A 32 5.08 -12.25 21.31
N ASP A 33 6.19 -12.85 21.71
CA ASP A 33 7.48 -12.75 21.01
C ASP A 33 7.58 -13.68 19.79
N ASN A 34 6.48 -14.33 19.39
CA ASN A 34 6.50 -15.21 18.22
C ASN A 34 6.85 -14.45 16.94
N PRO A 35 7.94 -14.86 16.24
CA PRO A 35 8.40 -14.16 15.05
C PRO A 35 7.39 -14.23 13.89
N SER A 36 6.48 -15.21 13.90
CA SER A 36 5.45 -15.39 12.87
C SER A 36 4.51 -14.20 12.72
N ILE A 37 4.29 -13.41 13.76
CA ILE A 37 3.42 -12.22 13.72
C ILE A 37 3.97 -11.17 12.76
N TYR A 38 5.30 -11.03 12.72
CA TYR A 38 5.96 -10.05 11.84
C TYR A 38 5.73 -10.35 10.36
N LEU A 39 5.46 -11.61 9.98
CA LEU A 39 5.16 -11.96 8.59
C LEU A 39 3.95 -11.18 8.05
N ILE A 40 2.91 -11.04 8.87
CA ILE A 40 1.68 -10.35 8.47
C ILE A 40 1.87 -8.82 8.44
N ILE A 41 2.73 -8.30 9.31
CA ILE A 41 3.14 -6.89 9.34
C ILE A 41 3.95 -6.57 8.07
N PHE A 42 4.97 -7.39 7.76
CA PHE A 42 5.77 -7.25 6.54
C PHE A 42 4.93 -7.39 5.26
N PHE A 43 3.98 -8.32 5.25
CA PHE A 43 3.04 -8.47 4.13
C PHE A 43 2.21 -7.19 3.92
N SER A 44 1.71 -6.58 5.00
CA SER A 44 0.94 -5.34 4.95
C SER A 44 1.77 -4.16 4.43
N ILE A 45 3.02 -4.05 4.90
CA ILE A 45 3.97 -3.03 4.41
C ILE A 45 4.25 -3.24 2.91
N GLY A 46 4.47 -4.49 2.49
CA GLY A 46 4.68 -4.84 1.09
C GLY A 46 3.48 -4.47 0.20
N LEU A 47 2.25 -4.70 0.68
CA LEU A 47 1.03 -4.26 -0.02
C LEU A 47 0.98 -2.73 -0.16
N GLY A 48 1.33 -2.00 0.90
CA GLY A 48 1.42 -0.54 0.87
C GLY A 48 2.41 -0.04 -0.18
N MET A 49 3.61 -0.61 -0.21
CA MET A 49 4.65 -0.29 -1.21
C MET A 49 4.20 -0.62 -2.64
N ALA A 50 3.62 -1.80 -2.85
CA ALA A 50 3.07 -2.18 -4.15
C ALA A 50 1.99 -1.19 -4.60
N SER A 51 1.09 -0.80 -3.69
CA SER A 51 0.01 0.14 -3.98
C SER A 51 0.53 1.53 -4.40
N ILE A 52 1.59 2.00 -3.75
CA ILE A 52 2.32 3.22 -4.13
C ILE A 52 2.93 3.06 -5.53
N MET A 53 3.66 1.97 -5.79
CA MET A 53 4.30 1.73 -7.08
C MET A 53 3.31 1.69 -8.24
N HIS A 54 2.18 1.01 -8.05
CA HIS A 54 1.11 0.95 -9.04
C HIS A 54 0.50 2.34 -9.31
N ASN A 55 0.26 3.14 -8.26
CA ASN A 55 -0.27 4.49 -8.43
C ASN A 55 0.71 5.43 -9.13
N ASN A 56 2.00 5.31 -8.86
CA ASN A 56 3.02 6.11 -9.52
C ASN A 56 3.16 5.75 -11.00
N LYS A 57 3.14 4.46 -11.36
CA LYS A 57 3.08 4.02 -12.76
C LYS A 57 1.84 4.55 -13.48
N LYS A 58 0.67 4.48 -12.84
CA LYS A 58 -0.58 5.03 -13.41
C LYS A 58 -0.50 6.54 -13.63
N LYS A 59 0.06 7.30 -12.67
CA LYS A 59 0.26 8.75 -12.81
C LYS A 59 1.14 9.09 -14.01
N ASN A 60 2.27 8.39 -14.15
CA ASN A 60 3.21 8.65 -15.25
C ASN A 60 2.64 8.30 -16.62
N ALA A 61 1.81 7.26 -16.72
CA ALA A 61 1.10 6.92 -17.95
C ALA A 61 0.12 8.04 -18.38
N ASN A 62 -0.70 8.55 -17.43
CA ASN A 62 -1.65 9.62 -17.72
C ASN A 62 -0.96 10.92 -18.17
N ILE A 63 0.20 11.27 -17.58
CA ILE A 63 0.97 12.45 -18.00
C ILE A 63 1.49 12.29 -19.42
N LYS A 64 1.93 11.09 -19.81
CA LYS A 64 2.44 10.82 -21.16
C LYS A 64 1.33 10.92 -22.21
N ASP A 65 0.14 10.41 -21.90
CA ASP A 65 -1.02 10.51 -22.79
C ASP A 65 -1.49 11.97 -22.99
N ASP A 66 -1.39 12.80 -21.95
CA ASP A 66 -1.75 14.23 -22.01
C ASP A 66 -0.79 15.02 -22.92
N ILE A 67 0.52 14.78 -22.79
CA ILE A 67 1.55 15.41 -23.64
C ILE A 67 1.41 15.01 -25.12
N ASP A 68 0.99 13.78 -25.41
CA ASP A 68 0.81 13.31 -26.80
C ASP A 68 -0.41 13.97 -27.46
N LYS A 69 -1.48 14.22 -26.70
CA LYS A 69 -2.66 14.94 -27.18
C LYS A 69 -2.42 16.42 -27.47
N ASP A 70 -1.58 17.09 -26.69
CA ASP A 70 -1.24 18.50 -26.89
C ASP A 70 -0.36 18.75 -28.13
N LYS A 71 0.22 17.68 -28.70
CA LYS A 71 1.07 17.75 -29.91
C LYS A 71 0.31 17.54 -31.22
N LEU A 72 -1.00 17.27 -31.17
CA LEU A 72 -1.85 16.95 -32.32
C LEU A 72 -2.77 18.12 -32.67
#